data_AF-A0A2P6Q1Y0-F1
#
_entry.id   AF-A0A2P6Q1Y0-F1
#
_cell.length_a   1.000
_cell.length_b   1.000
_cell.length_c   1.000
_cell.angle_alpha   90.00
_cell.angle_beta   90.00
_cell.angle_gamma   90.00
#
_symmetry.space_group_name_H-M   'P 1'
#
loop_
_entity.id
_entity.type
_entity.pdbx_description
1 polymer ?
#
loop_
_entity_poly.entity_id
_entity_poly.type
_entity_poly.pdbx_seq_one_letter_code
_entity_poly.pdbx_strand_id
1 'polypeptide(L)'
;MSLRKLVTKANPNCNESEDEDGKAKRETRVALGNGSEVVLIPRFISFDRAWNWFDYLNTHVPWTRPTIRVFGRSCLQPRDTCYVASPGLPQLVYSGYQPHAYSWDDLPPLKELLEAVHKALPGSSFNSLLLNRYKGGNDYVAWHSDDEKVYGSTPEIASLSFGCEREFYLKKKPGKTSQERKSDQEATSKRLKRNHDDQHSFMLKHGSLLVMRGYTQRDWMHSVPKRTKLEATRINLTFRHVLSYNGSR
;
A
#
# COMPACT_ATOMS: atom_id res chain seq x y z
N MET A 1 3.10 -32.92 -45.51
CA MET A 1 4.07 -31.82 -45.37
C MET A 1 3.34 -30.57 -44.89
N SER A 2 3.92 -29.91 -43.88
CA SER A 2 3.68 -28.53 -43.43
C SER A 2 2.39 -28.19 -42.68
N LEU A 3 2.50 -28.22 -41.34
CA LEU A 3 1.71 -27.40 -40.42
C LEU A 3 1.99 -25.91 -40.67
N ARG A 4 0.95 -25.06 -40.73
CA ARG A 4 1.10 -23.63 -40.44
C ARG A 4 0.05 -23.16 -39.43
N LYS A 5 0.63 -22.73 -38.31
CA LYS A 5 0.10 -22.14 -37.08
C LYS A 5 -1.03 -21.11 -37.28
N LEU A 6 -2.12 -21.31 -36.55
CA LEU A 6 -2.99 -20.24 -36.07
C LEU A 6 -2.20 -19.40 -35.06
N VAL A 7 -1.85 -18.18 -35.44
CA VAL A 7 -1.36 -17.15 -34.51
C VAL A 7 -2.59 -16.34 -34.10
N THR A 8 -3.07 -16.59 -32.88
CA THR A 8 -4.00 -15.71 -32.19
C THR A 8 -3.29 -14.40 -31.88
N LYS A 9 -3.77 -13.29 -32.47
CA LYS A 9 -3.37 -11.95 -32.07
C LYS A 9 -3.83 -11.73 -30.63
N ALA A 10 -2.88 -11.69 -29.70
CA ALA A 10 -3.11 -11.16 -28.37
C ALA A 10 -3.47 -9.68 -28.49
N ASN A 11 -4.60 -9.30 -27.91
CA ASN A 11 -5.13 -7.95 -27.87
C ASN A 11 -4.40 -7.16 -26.76
N PRO A 12 -3.61 -6.11 -27.06
CA PRO A 12 -2.96 -5.31 -26.03
C PRO A 12 -3.84 -4.09 -25.76
N ASN A 13 -4.86 -4.23 -24.93
CA ASN A 13 -5.61 -3.06 -24.47
C ASN A 13 -5.07 -2.64 -23.10
N CYS A 14 -3.97 -1.89 -23.11
CA CYS A 14 -3.57 -1.06 -21.98
C CYS A 14 -4.46 0.19 -22.01
N ASN A 15 -5.37 0.32 -21.05
CA ASN A 15 -6.15 1.55 -20.88
C ASN A 15 -5.20 2.67 -20.44
N GLU A 16 -4.87 3.57 -21.35
CA GLU A 16 -4.19 4.83 -21.05
C GLU A 16 -5.19 5.73 -20.31
N SER A 17 -4.90 6.10 -19.07
CA SER A 17 -5.65 7.14 -18.36
C SER A 17 -4.94 8.48 -18.57
N GLU A 18 -5.66 9.43 -19.14
CA GLU A 18 -5.17 10.77 -19.44
C GLU A 18 -5.12 11.63 -18.16
N ASP A 19 -4.05 12.41 -17.99
CA ASP A 19 -3.98 13.54 -17.06
C ASP A 19 -4.92 14.68 -17.50
N GLU A 20 -5.23 15.63 -16.61
CA GLU A 20 -6.05 16.82 -16.93
C GLU A 20 -5.47 17.69 -18.06
N ASP A 21 -4.17 17.53 -18.36
CA ASP A 21 -3.46 18.17 -19.50
C ASP A 21 -3.46 17.33 -20.80
N GLY A 22 -4.24 16.24 -20.86
CA GLY A 22 -4.31 15.35 -22.04
C GLY A 22 -3.04 14.54 -22.31
N LYS A 23 -2.13 14.43 -21.33
CA LYS A 23 -0.93 13.58 -21.41
C LYS A 23 -1.19 12.24 -20.71
N ALA A 24 -0.80 11.14 -21.33
CA ALA A 24 -0.90 9.82 -20.72
C ALA A 24 -0.11 9.77 -19.40
N LYS A 25 -0.75 9.33 -18.30
CA LYS A 25 -0.08 9.09 -17.03
C LYS A 25 1.00 8.02 -17.23
N ARG A 26 2.26 8.39 -17.04
CA ARG A 26 3.38 7.43 -17.14
C ARG A 26 3.34 6.47 -15.96
N GLU A 27 2.80 5.29 -16.20
CA GLU A 27 2.72 4.18 -15.25
C GLU A 27 3.95 3.27 -15.34
N THR A 28 4.45 2.81 -14.20
CA THR A 28 5.48 1.76 -14.11
C THR A 28 4.88 0.54 -13.42
N ARG A 29 4.95 -0.62 -14.07
CA ARG A 29 4.56 -1.92 -13.49
C ARG A 29 5.78 -2.74 -13.17
N VAL A 30 5.80 -3.33 -11.98
CA VAL A 30 6.85 -4.24 -11.51
C VAL A 30 6.21 -5.55 -11.12
N ALA A 31 6.45 -6.59 -11.94
CA ALA A 31 6.10 -7.95 -11.59
C ALA A 31 7.09 -8.47 -10.52
N LEU A 32 6.55 -8.88 -9.38
CA LEU A 32 7.32 -9.38 -8.24
C LEU A 32 7.39 -10.93 -8.20
N GLY A 33 6.80 -11.58 -9.20
CA GLY A 33 6.69 -13.04 -9.26
C GLY A 33 5.48 -13.59 -8.49
N ASN A 34 5.12 -14.85 -8.78
CA ASN A 34 3.98 -15.57 -8.19
C ASN A 34 2.64 -14.81 -8.27
N GLY A 35 2.42 -13.98 -9.29
CA GLY A 35 1.22 -13.14 -9.41
C GLY A 35 1.19 -11.95 -8.44
N SER A 36 2.30 -11.59 -7.81
CA SER A 36 2.46 -10.33 -7.08
C SER A 36 2.89 -9.22 -8.04
N GLU A 37 2.30 -8.03 -7.90
CA GLU A 37 2.56 -6.88 -8.76
C GLU A 37 2.51 -5.58 -7.94
N VAL A 38 3.39 -4.65 -8.30
CA VAL A 38 3.32 -3.24 -7.89
C VAL A 38 3.17 -2.35 -9.11
N VAL A 39 2.25 -1.40 -9.02
CA VAL A 39 2.04 -0.35 -10.02
C VAL A 39 2.37 1.00 -9.38
N LEU A 40 3.12 1.85 -10.08
CA LEU A 40 3.45 3.21 -9.64
C LEU A 40 3.04 4.22 -10.71
N ILE A 41 2.27 5.22 -10.30
CA ILE A 41 1.88 6.39 -11.10
C ILE A 41 2.47 7.63 -10.41
N PRO A 42 3.63 8.16 -10.85
CA PRO A 42 4.37 9.19 -10.13
C PRO A 42 3.67 10.55 -10.03
N ARG A 43 2.82 10.89 -11.02
CA ARG A 43 2.05 12.14 -11.08
C ARG A 43 0.56 11.81 -11.21
N PHE A 44 0.03 11.14 -10.18
CA PHE A 44 -1.36 10.72 -10.20
C PHE A 44 -2.32 11.90 -9.96
N ILE A 45 -1.97 12.77 -9.02
CA ILE A 45 -2.57 14.09 -8.81
C ILE A 45 -1.58 15.13 -9.33
N SER A 46 -2.08 16.15 -10.05
CA SER A 46 -1.25 17.27 -10.52
C SER A 46 -0.61 18.01 -9.36
N PHE A 47 0.54 18.63 -9.60
CA PHE A 47 1.34 19.26 -8.54
C PHE A 47 0.54 20.30 -7.72
N ASP A 48 -0.20 21.18 -8.39
CA ASP A 48 -0.96 22.23 -7.72
C ASP A 48 -2.13 21.67 -6.90
N ARG A 49 -2.88 20.72 -7.48
CA ARG A 49 -3.97 20.04 -6.75
C ARG A 49 -3.43 19.24 -5.56
N ALA A 50 -2.26 18.63 -5.69
CA ALA A 50 -1.66 17.84 -4.63
C ALA A 50 -1.30 18.70 -3.40
N TRP A 51 -0.94 19.98 -3.58
CA TRP A 51 -0.75 20.91 -2.46
C TRP A 51 -2.05 21.32 -1.79
N ASN A 52 -3.11 21.61 -2.56
CA ASN A 52 -4.44 21.84 -2.00
C ASN A 52 -4.91 20.66 -1.13
N TRP A 53 -4.68 19.44 -1.62
CA TRP A 53 -4.95 18.22 -0.84
C TRP A 53 -4.08 18.11 0.40
N PHE A 54 -2.78 18.37 0.29
CA PHE A 54 -1.87 18.33 1.43
C PHE A 54 -2.31 19.29 2.54
N ASP A 55 -2.66 20.52 2.19
CA ASP A 55 -3.09 21.55 3.14
C ASP A 55 -4.41 21.18 3.83
N TYR A 56 -5.38 20.71 3.05
CA TYR A 56 -6.64 20.21 3.60
C TYR A 56 -6.40 19.06 4.58
N LEU A 57 -5.65 18.03 4.16
CA LEU A 57 -5.37 16.83 4.95
C LEU A 57 -4.59 17.16 6.22
N ASN A 58 -3.62 18.08 6.14
CA ASN A 58 -2.79 18.42 7.29
C ASN A 58 -3.57 19.21 8.35
N THR A 59 -4.55 20.01 7.92
CA THR A 59 -5.27 20.97 8.78
C THR A 59 -6.58 20.40 9.33
N HIS A 60 -7.35 19.66 8.52
CA HIS A 60 -8.73 19.30 8.84
C HIS A 60 -8.90 17.87 9.33
N VAL A 61 -7.97 16.97 9.02
CA VAL A 61 -8.08 15.58 9.46
C VAL A 61 -7.82 15.51 10.98
N PRO A 62 -8.70 14.84 11.76
CA PRO A 62 -8.55 14.68 13.21
C PRO A 62 -7.47 13.63 13.54
N TRP A 63 -6.21 14.02 13.37
CA TRP A 63 -5.06 13.15 13.58
C TRP A 63 -4.94 12.70 15.03
N THR A 64 -4.79 11.39 15.24
CA THR A 64 -4.48 10.80 16.55
C THR A 64 -3.15 10.05 16.49
N ARG A 65 -2.42 9.97 17.60
CA ARG A 65 -1.21 9.15 17.71
C ARG A 65 -1.44 8.05 18.75
N PRO A 66 -1.95 6.87 18.33
CA PRO A 66 -2.37 5.85 19.27
C PRO A 66 -1.20 5.08 19.88
N THR A 67 -1.45 4.45 21.02
CA THR A 67 -0.56 3.44 21.60
C THR A 67 -0.97 2.07 21.08
N ILE A 68 -0.01 1.33 20.50
CA ILE A 68 -0.20 -0.01 19.95
C ILE A 68 0.62 -1.04 20.72
N ARG A 69 0.25 -2.33 20.63
CA ARG A 69 1.00 -3.43 21.22
C ARG A 69 1.86 -4.13 20.16
N VAL A 70 3.17 -4.10 20.34
CA VAL A 70 4.16 -4.76 19.47
C VAL A 70 5.06 -5.63 20.32
N PHE A 71 5.14 -6.93 20.01
CA PHE A 71 5.90 -7.93 20.79
C PHE A 71 5.59 -7.90 22.30
N GLY A 72 4.30 -7.75 22.65
CA GLY A 72 3.83 -7.72 24.05
C GLY A 72 4.09 -6.39 24.79
N ARG A 73 4.75 -5.41 24.15
CA ARG A 73 5.02 -4.09 24.74
C ARG A 73 4.10 -3.03 24.13
N SER A 74 3.58 -2.14 24.97
CA SER A 74 2.85 -0.96 24.52
C SER A 74 3.84 0.12 24.05
N CYS A 75 3.68 0.61 22.83
CA CYS A 75 4.48 1.71 22.30
C CYS A 75 3.62 2.72 21.55
N LEU A 76 4.03 3.99 21.60
CA LEU A 76 3.39 5.04 20.81
C LEU A 76 3.67 4.79 19.33
N GLN A 77 2.62 4.81 18.51
CA GLN A 77 2.76 4.64 17.08
C GLN A 77 3.62 5.78 16.51
N PRO A 78 4.67 5.47 15.72
CA PRO A 78 5.62 6.47 15.24
C PRO A 78 5.09 7.20 13.98
N ARG A 79 3.82 7.61 14.02
CA ARG A 79 3.09 8.40 13.01
C ARG A 79 1.68 8.68 13.56
N ASP A 80 1.06 9.76 13.09
CA ASP A 80 -0.35 9.99 13.39
C ASP A 80 -1.22 9.23 12.38
N THR A 81 -2.44 8.89 12.79
CA THR A 81 -3.41 8.15 11.99
C THR A 81 -4.81 8.72 12.12
N CYS A 82 -5.60 8.51 11.06
CA CYS A 82 -7.04 8.66 11.03
C CYS A 82 -7.60 7.52 10.17
N TYR A 83 -8.74 6.95 10.56
CA TYR A 83 -9.36 5.84 9.85
C TYR A 83 -10.75 6.26 9.38
N VAL A 84 -11.01 6.08 8.09
CA VAL A 84 -12.30 6.34 7.45
C VAL A 84 -12.83 5.03 6.89
N ALA A 85 -14.10 4.75 7.11
CA ALA A 85 -14.72 3.50 6.67
C ALA A 85 -16.18 3.71 6.28
N SER A 86 -16.63 2.96 5.28
CA SER A 86 -18.05 2.87 4.95
C SER A 86 -18.84 2.23 6.10
N PRO A 87 -20.13 2.59 6.27
CA PRO A 87 -20.97 2.02 7.31
C PRO A 87 -21.14 0.51 7.15
N GLY A 88 -21.30 -0.20 8.27
CA GLY A 88 -21.56 -1.64 8.28
C GLY A 88 -20.34 -2.55 8.15
N LEU A 89 -19.13 -1.98 8.05
CA LEU A 89 -17.91 -2.78 8.01
C LEU A 89 -17.53 -3.31 9.41
N PRO A 90 -16.91 -4.50 9.49
CA PRO A 90 -16.36 -5.00 10.75
C PRO A 90 -15.34 -4.01 11.33
N GLN A 91 -15.23 -4.01 12.65
CA GLN A 91 -14.26 -3.17 13.35
C GLN A 91 -12.84 -3.57 12.94
N LEU A 92 -12.07 -2.60 12.45
CA LEU A 92 -10.65 -2.79 12.19
C LEU A 92 -9.92 -2.92 13.53
N VAL A 93 -9.14 -3.98 13.71
CA VAL A 93 -8.27 -4.15 14.87
C VAL A 93 -6.90 -4.56 14.36
N TYR A 94 -5.87 -3.82 14.74
CA TYR A 94 -4.49 -4.13 14.41
C TYR A 94 -3.60 -3.88 15.62
N SER A 95 -2.63 -4.77 15.85
CA SER A 95 -1.67 -4.63 16.97
C SER A 95 -2.33 -4.31 18.33
N GLY A 96 -3.53 -4.87 18.60
CA GLY A 96 -4.30 -4.64 19.83
C GLY A 96 -4.91 -3.23 19.97
N TYR A 97 -4.91 -2.42 18.90
CA TYR A 97 -5.55 -1.12 18.84
C TYR A 97 -6.74 -1.16 17.87
N GLN A 98 -7.81 -0.47 18.26
CA GLN A 98 -9.00 -0.27 17.47
C GLN A 98 -9.16 1.24 17.19
N PRO A 99 -8.99 1.70 15.95
CA PRO A 99 -9.23 3.09 15.59
C PRO A 99 -10.72 3.45 15.65
N HIS A 100 -10.98 4.71 15.97
CA HIS A 100 -12.29 5.31 15.67
C HIS A 100 -12.46 5.40 14.15
N ALA A 101 -13.59 4.91 13.64
CA ALA A 101 -13.92 4.93 12.22
C ALA A 101 -14.80 6.15 11.92
N TYR A 102 -14.22 7.14 11.24
CA TYR A 102 -14.96 8.24 10.65
C TYR A 102 -15.72 7.77 9.42
N SER A 103 -16.87 8.37 9.13
CA SER A 103 -17.57 8.18 7.86
C SER A 103 -16.94 9.05 6.76
N TRP A 104 -17.25 8.72 5.51
CA TRP A 104 -16.89 9.58 4.38
C TRP A 104 -17.61 10.94 4.40
N ASP A 105 -18.70 11.07 5.15
CA ASP A 105 -19.43 12.34 5.32
C ASP A 105 -18.81 13.24 6.41
N ASP A 106 -18.03 12.66 7.33
CA ASP A 106 -17.26 13.45 8.31
C ASP A 106 -16.06 14.16 7.65
N LEU A 107 -15.55 13.60 6.55
CA LEU A 107 -14.46 14.16 5.75
C LEU A 107 -14.81 14.14 4.24
N PRO A 108 -15.85 14.90 3.80
CA PRO A 108 -16.42 14.79 2.46
C PRO A 108 -15.42 14.90 1.29
N PRO A 109 -14.41 15.81 1.33
CA PRO A 109 -13.42 15.90 0.26
C PRO A 109 -12.71 14.57 -0.05
N LEU A 110 -12.56 13.67 0.93
CA LEU A 110 -11.90 12.38 0.68
C LEU A 110 -12.64 11.50 -0.34
N LYS A 111 -13.94 11.73 -0.57
CA LYS A 111 -14.70 11.04 -1.62
C LYS A 111 -14.17 11.36 -3.02
N GLU A 112 -13.71 12.58 -3.25
CA GLU A 112 -13.16 12.99 -4.55
C GLU A 112 -11.84 12.26 -4.86
N LEU A 113 -11.00 12.02 -3.85
CA LEU A 113 -9.80 11.19 -3.98
C LEU A 113 -10.14 9.71 -4.19
N LEU A 114 -11.17 9.19 -3.51
CA LEU A 114 -11.65 7.82 -3.71
C LEU A 114 -12.13 7.61 -5.16
N GLU A 115 -12.96 8.52 -5.67
CA GLU A 115 -13.46 8.51 -7.04
C GLU A 115 -12.32 8.59 -8.07
N ALA A 116 -11.33 9.47 -7.84
CA ALA A 116 -10.16 9.55 -8.70
C ALA A 116 -9.39 8.22 -8.75
N VAL A 117 -9.21 7.57 -7.60
CA VAL A 117 -8.55 6.25 -7.50
C VAL A 117 -9.36 5.17 -8.22
N HIS A 118 -10.69 5.14 -8.08
CA HIS A 118 -11.56 4.20 -8.81
C HIS A 118 -11.51 4.42 -10.33
N LYS A 119 -11.50 5.68 -10.78
CA LYS A 119 -11.37 6.01 -12.21
C LYS A 119 -10.05 5.49 -12.78
N ALA A 120 -8.98 5.56 -12.00
CA ALA A 120 -7.65 5.11 -12.40
C ALA A 120 -7.47 3.59 -12.33
N LEU A 121 -8.27 2.92 -11.49
CA LEU A 121 -8.23 1.48 -11.27
C LEU A 121 -9.62 0.87 -11.54
N PRO A 122 -10.07 0.80 -12.81
CA PRO A 122 -11.38 0.25 -13.13
C PRO A 122 -11.53 -1.19 -12.65
N GLY A 123 -12.67 -1.49 -12.02
CA GLY A 123 -12.97 -2.81 -11.44
C GLY A 123 -12.51 -2.96 -9.99
N SER A 124 -11.69 -2.04 -9.48
CA SER A 124 -11.30 -2.02 -8.08
C SER A 124 -12.42 -1.45 -7.21
N SER A 125 -12.53 -1.95 -5.99
CA SER A 125 -13.45 -1.43 -4.98
C SER A 125 -12.67 -1.11 -3.72
N PHE A 126 -13.00 0.00 -3.08
CA PHE A 126 -12.39 0.42 -1.81
C PHE A 126 -13.50 1.01 -0.94
N ASN A 127 -13.55 0.57 0.32
CA ASN A 127 -14.58 0.99 1.28
C ASN A 127 -13.97 1.38 2.64
N SER A 128 -12.64 1.37 2.74
CA SER A 128 -11.90 1.77 3.93
C SER A 128 -10.63 2.52 3.53
N LEU A 129 -10.22 3.46 4.36
CA LEU A 129 -9.07 4.33 4.14
C LEU A 129 -8.34 4.55 5.46
N LEU A 130 -7.06 4.15 5.51
CA LEU A 130 -6.17 4.49 6.61
C LEU A 130 -5.26 5.63 6.19
N LEU A 131 -5.41 6.77 6.85
CA LEU A 131 -4.53 7.92 6.68
C LEU A 131 -3.36 7.82 7.66
N ASN A 132 -2.16 8.15 7.18
CA ASN A 132 -0.93 8.16 7.97
C ASN A 132 -0.21 9.50 7.77
N ARG A 133 0.04 10.25 8.85
CA ARG A 133 0.85 11.48 8.83
C ARG A 133 2.18 11.25 9.54
N TYR A 134 3.26 11.41 8.77
CA TYR A 134 4.63 11.38 9.24
C TYR A 134 5.07 12.84 9.42
N LYS A 135 5.25 13.29 10.66
CA LYS A 135 5.64 14.69 10.96
C LYS A 135 7.07 15.02 10.54
N GLY A 136 7.87 14.00 10.24
CA GLY A 136 9.23 14.14 9.77
C GLY A 136 9.93 12.79 9.63
N GLY A 137 11.24 12.82 9.65
CA GLY A 137 12.14 11.70 9.41
C GLY A 137 12.20 10.66 10.52
N ASN A 138 11.80 11.05 11.73
CA ASN A 138 11.75 10.14 12.89
C ASN A 138 10.50 9.26 12.90
N ASP A 139 9.43 9.69 12.22
CA ASP A 139 8.21 8.92 12.03
C ASP A 139 8.44 7.87 10.93
N TYR A 140 7.90 6.67 11.11
CA TYR A 140 8.16 5.52 10.25
C TYR A 140 7.03 4.48 10.30
N VAL A 141 7.08 3.49 9.43
CA VAL A 141 6.37 2.23 9.62
C VAL A 141 7.36 1.08 9.43
N ALA A 142 7.40 0.19 10.42
CA ALA A 142 8.27 -0.98 10.40
C ALA A 142 7.85 -1.96 9.29
N TRP A 143 8.66 -2.99 9.07
CA TRP A 143 8.32 -4.07 8.16
C TRP A 143 7.02 -4.75 8.58
N HIS A 144 6.02 -4.74 7.70
CA HIS A 144 4.73 -5.41 7.88
C HIS A 144 4.14 -5.78 6.52
N SER A 145 3.02 -6.49 6.55
CA SER A 145 2.16 -6.73 5.40
C SER A 145 0.73 -6.42 5.81
N ASP A 146 -0.09 -5.99 4.88
CA ASP A 146 -1.52 -5.77 5.12
C ASP A 146 -2.25 -7.10 4.87
N ASP A 147 -2.02 -8.08 5.74
CA ASP A 147 -2.52 -9.46 5.64
C ASP A 147 -3.61 -9.78 6.66
N GLU A 148 -4.29 -8.75 7.18
CA GLU A 148 -5.49 -8.92 7.99
C GLU A 148 -6.58 -9.68 7.22
N LYS A 149 -7.20 -10.66 7.89
CA LYS A 149 -8.20 -11.55 7.28
C LYS A 149 -9.36 -10.80 6.60
N VAL A 150 -9.69 -9.62 7.11
CA VAL A 150 -10.76 -8.77 6.58
C VAL A 150 -10.51 -8.29 5.15
N TYR A 151 -9.27 -8.34 4.65
CA TYR A 151 -8.92 -7.92 3.30
C TYR A 151 -8.90 -9.08 2.27
N GLY A 152 -9.09 -10.33 2.72
CA GLY A 152 -9.05 -11.51 1.84
C GLY A 152 -7.64 -11.96 1.48
N SER A 153 -7.52 -12.87 0.50
CA SER A 153 -6.27 -13.55 0.16
C SER A 153 -5.38 -12.81 -0.84
N THR A 154 -5.98 -11.93 -1.65
CA THR A 154 -5.29 -11.13 -2.67
C THR A 154 -5.82 -9.69 -2.67
N PRO A 155 -5.67 -8.96 -1.56
CA PRO A 155 -6.19 -7.60 -1.47
C PRO A 155 -5.49 -6.69 -2.48
N GLU A 156 -6.29 -5.87 -3.13
CA GLU A 156 -5.78 -4.71 -3.85
C GLU A 156 -5.71 -3.51 -2.89
N ILE A 157 -4.55 -2.86 -2.85
CA ILE A 157 -4.28 -1.73 -1.95
C ILE A 157 -3.74 -0.58 -2.77
N ALA A 158 -4.39 0.58 -2.67
CA ALA A 158 -3.97 1.80 -3.34
C ALA A 158 -3.43 2.81 -2.30
N SER A 159 -2.22 3.31 -2.53
CA SER A 159 -1.47 4.18 -1.60
C SER A 159 -1.14 5.50 -2.27
N LEU A 160 -1.85 6.57 -1.88
CA LEU A 160 -1.68 7.92 -2.40
C LEU A 160 -0.84 8.77 -1.45
N SER A 161 0.20 9.44 -1.95
CA SER A 161 1.16 10.18 -1.12
C SER A 161 1.16 11.69 -1.40
N PHE A 162 1.24 12.50 -0.33
CA PHE A 162 1.34 13.96 -0.37
C PHE A 162 2.46 14.47 0.56
N GLY A 163 2.94 15.70 0.30
CA GLY A 163 4.07 16.30 1.00
C GLY A 163 5.43 15.67 0.67
N CYS A 164 6.27 15.58 1.71
CA CYS A 164 7.66 15.13 1.65
C CYS A 164 7.81 13.73 1.04
N GLU A 165 8.75 13.58 0.09
CA GLU A 165 9.02 12.30 -0.56
C GLU A 165 9.67 11.31 0.41
N ARG A 166 9.26 10.03 0.33
CA ARG A 166 9.84 8.96 1.14
C ARG A 166 10.00 7.70 0.32
N GLU A 167 11.11 6.98 0.57
CA GLU A 167 11.29 5.64 0.04
C GLU A 167 10.32 4.67 0.73
N PHE A 168 9.55 3.98 -0.10
CA PHE A 168 8.78 2.80 0.25
C PHE A 168 9.59 1.57 -0.14
N TYR A 169 9.95 0.75 0.84
CA TYR A 169 10.69 -0.46 0.61
C TYR A 169 9.76 -1.66 0.63
N LEU A 170 10.04 -2.61 -0.25
CA LEU A 170 9.39 -3.91 -0.32
C LEU A 170 10.47 -4.99 -0.23
N LYS A 171 10.28 -6.03 0.59
CA LYS A 171 11.18 -7.19 0.66
C LYS A 171 10.39 -8.48 0.72
N LYS A 172 10.93 -9.55 0.16
CA LYS A 172 10.28 -10.86 0.18
C LYS A 172 10.22 -11.39 1.61
N LYS A 173 9.10 -12.00 2.01
CA LYS A 173 9.01 -12.73 3.28
C LYS A 173 9.99 -13.91 3.25
N PRO A 174 10.64 -14.25 4.38
CA PRO A 174 11.44 -15.46 4.45
C PRO A 174 10.53 -16.67 4.13
N GLY A 175 10.94 -17.49 3.15
CA GLY A 175 10.18 -18.69 2.78
C GLY A 175 10.07 -19.66 3.95
N LYS A 176 8.92 -20.33 4.07
CA LYS A 176 8.73 -21.44 5.04
C LYS A 176 9.47 -22.73 4.64
N THR A 177 10.18 -22.74 3.51
CA THR A 177 10.77 -23.94 2.89
C THR A 177 12.19 -24.28 3.38
N SER A 178 12.45 -24.13 4.69
CA SER A 178 13.77 -24.42 5.26
C SER A 178 13.72 -25.20 6.59
N GLN A 179 12.69 -26.01 6.81
CA GLN A 179 12.61 -26.90 7.99
C GLN A 179 12.40 -28.40 7.70
N GLU A 180 12.33 -28.84 6.44
CA GLU A 180 12.18 -30.28 6.10
C GLU A 180 13.39 -30.91 5.39
N ARG A 181 14.56 -30.27 5.41
CA ARG A 181 15.83 -30.93 5.03
C ARG A 181 16.93 -30.63 6.04
N LYS A 182 16.76 -31.15 7.26
CA LYS A 182 17.86 -31.37 8.21
C LYS A 182 17.70 -32.74 8.87
N SER A 183 17.81 -33.78 8.06
CA SER A 183 18.48 -35.02 8.50
C SER A 183 19.84 -35.01 7.82
N ASP A 184 20.86 -34.83 8.66
CA ASP A 184 22.27 -35.13 8.42
C ASP A 184 22.99 -34.36 7.31
N GLN A 185 23.63 -33.24 7.67
CA GLN A 185 25.08 -33.04 7.54
C GLN A 185 25.52 -31.63 7.96
N GLU A 186 26.79 -31.54 8.31
CA GLU A 186 27.49 -30.55 9.14
C GLU A 186 27.32 -29.07 8.79
N ALA A 187 27.47 -28.28 9.87
CA ALA A 187 27.51 -26.84 9.90
C ALA A 187 28.62 -26.28 8.99
N THR A 188 28.21 -25.68 7.87
CA THR A 188 28.96 -24.55 7.31
C THR A 188 28.02 -23.35 7.19
N SER A 189 28.29 -22.34 8.02
CA SER A 189 27.61 -21.05 8.06
C SER A 189 27.91 -20.24 6.80
N LYS A 190 27.37 -20.64 5.64
CA LYS A 190 27.36 -19.82 4.44
C LYS A 190 26.16 -18.88 4.51
N ARG A 191 26.44 -17.63 4.92
CA ARG A 191 25.54 -16.48 4.79
C ARG A 191 24.98 -16.45 3.36
N LEU A 192 23.71 -16.84 3.18
CA LEU A 192 23.05 -16.78 1.88
C LEU A 192 23.21 -15.35 1.33
N LYS A 193 23.86 -15.22 0.16
CA LYS A 193 23.85 -13.98 -0.60
C LYS A 193 22.38 -13.63 -0.87
N ARG A 194 21.89 -12.53 -0.30
CA ARG A 194 20.58 -11.97 -0.65
C ARG A 194 20.60 -11.69 -2.14
N ASN A 195 19.70 -12.32 -2.89
CA ASN A 195 19.54 -12.00 -4.29
C ASN A 195 18.97 -10.58 -4.41
N HIS A 196 19.40 -9.87 -5.46
CA HIS A 196 18.89 -8.53 -5.77
C HIS A 196 17.36 -8.54 -6.02
N ASP A 197 16.81 -9.68 -6.42
CA ASP A 197 15.36 -9.90 -6.61
C ASP A 197 14.53 -9.97 -5.32
N ASP A 198 15.14 -9.95 -4.13
CA ASP A 198 14.39 -10.07 -2.87
C ASP A 198 14.01 -8.72 -2.25
N GLN A 199 14.35 -7.59 -2.90
CA GLN A 199 14.04 -6.26 -2.41
C GLN A 199 13.82 -5.25 -3.54
N HIS A 200 12.77 -4.43 -3.38
CA HIS A 200 12.49 -3.28 -4.24
C HIS A 200 12.38 -2.02 -3.40
N SER A 201 12.63 -0.87 -4.02
CA SER A 201 12.34 0.44 -3.43
C SER A 201 11.64 1.34 -4.44
N PHE A 202 10.71 2.12 -3.94
CA PHE A 202 9.92 3.07 -4.73
C PHE A 202 9.98 4.42 -4.04
N MET A 203 10.43 5.46 -4.75
CA MET A 203 10.34 6.83 -4.22
C MET A 203 8.90 7.32 -4.38
N LEU A 204 8.20 7.47 -3.27
CA LEU A 204 6.83 7.98 -3.26
C LEU A 204 6.85 9.50 -3.21
N LYS A 205 6.59 10.11 -4.36
CA LYS A 205 6.59 11.56 -4.58
C LYS A 205 5.26 12.20 -4.18
N HIS A 206 5.27 13.52 -4.10
CA HIS A 206 4.07 14.33 -3.97
C HIS A 206 3.08 14.03 -5.11
N GLY A 207 1.83 13.68 -4.75
CA GLY A 207 0.78 13.35 -5.72
C GLY A 207 0.94 11.98 -6.39
N SER A 208 1.80 11.09 -5.89
CA SER A 208 2.00 9.76 -6.48
C SER A 208 1.05 8.69 -5.93
N LEU A 209 0.62 7.78 -6.80
CA LEU A 209 -0.17 6.60 -6.46
C LEU A 209 0.67 5.33 -6.62
N LEU A 210 0.79 4.53 -5.56
CA LEU A 210 1.35 3.18 -5.61
C LEU A 210 0.26 2.16 -5.33
N VAL A 211 0.13 1.14 -6.17
CA VAL A 211 -0.85 0.06 -6.01
C VAL A 211 -0.12 -1.25 -5.80
N MET A 212 -0.54 -2.02 -4.80
CA MET A 212 -0.09 -3.39 -4.53
C MET A 212 -1.22 -4.36 -4.84
N ARG A 213 -0.96 -5.39 -5.65
CA ARG A 213 -1.97 -6.33 -6.15
C ARG A 213 -1.57 -7.79 -6.01
N GLY A 214 -2.54 -8.68 -6.20
CA GLY A 214 -2.35 -10.12 -6.22
C GLY A 214 -1.83 -10.63 -4.88
N TYR A 215 -0.75 -11.42 -4.91
CA TYR A 215 -0.21 -12.05 -3.70
C TYR A 215 0.81 -11.18 -2.95
N THR A 216 0.89 -9.88 -3.24
CA THR A 216 1.91 -8.98 -2.66
C THR A 216 1.87 -9.01 -1.12
N GLN A 217 0.68 -8.89 -0.51
CA GLN A 217 0.59 -8.90 0.96
C GLN A 217 0.87 -10.28 1.57
N ARG A 218 0.67 -11.36 0.81
CA ARG A 218 1.01 -12.73 1.22
C ARG A 218 2.52 -12.94 1.23
N ASP A 219 3.20 -12.55 0.15
CA ASP A 219 4.59 -12.96 -0.13
C ASP A 219 5.63 -11.89 0.22
N TRP A 220 5.22 -10.63 0.39
CA TRP A 220 6.12 -9.49 0.59
C TRP A 220 5.75 -8.68 1.83
N MET A 221 6.77 -8.09 2.46
CA MET A 221 6.62 -7.09 3.52
C MET A 221 7.06 -5.74 3.01
N HIS A 222 6.44 -4.67 3.49
CA HIS A 222 6.80 -3.32 3.15
C HIS A 222 7.11 -2.46 4.38
N SER A 223 7.84 -1.36 4.16
CA SER A 223 8.18 -0.39 5.21
C SER A 223 8.42 1.00 4.65
N VAL A 224 8.27 2.02 5.51
CA VAL A 224 8.75 3.39 5.27
C VAL A 224 9.72 3.69 6.42
N PRO A 225 11.04 3.58 6.21
CA PRO A 225 12.03 3.65 7.28
C PRO A 225 12.24 5.09 7.75
N LYS A 226 12.90 5.23 8.92
CA LYS A 226 13.38 6.51 9.43
C LYS A 226 14.38 7.14 8.46
N ARG A 227 14.34 8.47 8.37
CA ARG A 227 15.21 9.32 7.55
C ARG A 227 15.51 10.58 8.36
N THR A 228 16.39 10.50 9.34
CA THR A 228 16.59 11.50 10.40
C THR A 228 16.89 12.93 9.93
N LYS A 229 17.31 13.13 8.67
CA LYS A 229 17.55 14.44 8.06
C LYS A 229 16.30 15.09 7.42
N LEU A 230 15.18 14.37 7.34
CA LEU A 230 13.94 14.91 6.78
C LEU A 230 13.12 15.54 7.90
N GLU A 231 12.74 16.80 7.73
CA GLU A 231 11.89 17.51 8.71
C GLU A 231 10.49 17.81 8.17
N ALA A 232 10.31 17.73 6.85
CA ALA A 232 9.02 18.00 6.22
C ALA A 232 8.01 16.85 6.41
N THR A 233 6.74 17.23 6.56
CA THR A 233 5.62 16.31 6.74
C THR A 233 5.31 15.53 5.47
N ARG A 234 4.99 14.25 5.62
CA ARG A 234 4.40 13.39 4.57
C ARG A 234 3.03 12.89 5.04
N ILE A 235 2.05 12.88 4.15
CA ILE A 235 0.74 12.27 4.38
C ILE A 235 0.55 11.15 3.37
N ASN A 236 0.03 10.01 3.83
CA ASN A 236 -0.27 8.85 3.00
C ASN A 236 -1.69 8.35 3.24
N LEU A 237 -2.43 8.13 2.17
CA LEU A 237 -3.78 7.59 2.16
C LEU A 237 -3.72 6.16 1.62
N THR A 238 -4.04 5.16 2.46
CA THR A 238 -4.06 3.76 2.05
C THR A 238 -5.50 3.26 1.96
N PHE A 239 -6.00 3.13 0.73
CA PHE A 239 -7.33 2.62 0.40
C PHE A 239 -7.31 1.09 0.35
N ARG A 240 -8.33 0.46 0.95
CA ARG A 240 -8.50 -1.00 1.01
C ARG A 240 -9.97 -1.39 0.89
N HIS A 241 -10.21 -2.62 0.44
CA HIS A 241 -11.52 -3.27 0.48
C HIS A 241 -11.60 -4.20 1.68
N VAL A 242 -12.46 -3.88 2.64
CA VAL A 242 -12.87 -4.76 3.72
C VAL A 242 -14.02 -5.64 3.23
N LEU A 243 -13.82 -6.95 3.27
CA LEU A 243 -14.85 -7.94 2.95
C LEU A 243 -15.92 -7.96 4.04
N SER A 244 -17.19 -7.94 3.63
CA SER A 244 -18.31 -8.20 4.53
C SER A 244 -18.17 -9.61 5.10
N TYR A 245 -18.34 -9.76 6.42
CA TYR A 245 -18.36 -11.08 7.03
C TYR A 245 -19.65 -11.78 6.58
N ASN A 246 -19.56 -12.67 5.59
CA ASN A 246 -20.60 -13.67 5.39
C ASN A 246 -20.49 -14.64 6.57
N GLY A 247 -21.14 -14.28 7.67
CA GLY A 247 -21.53 -15.27 8.66
C GLY A 247 -22.49 -16.21 7.95
N SER A 248 -21.97 -17.34 7.47
CA SER A 248 -22.79 -18.50 7.21
C SER A 248 -23.59 -18.74 8.49
N ARG A 249 -24.90 -18.47 8.44
CA ARG A 249 -25.85 -19.01 9.40
C ARG A 249 -25.86 -20.53 9.31
#